data_AF-A0A835DXY0-F1
#
_entry.id   AF-A0A835DXY0-F1
#
_cell.length_a   1.000
_cell.length_b   1.000
_cell.length_c   1.000
_cell.angle_alpha   90.00
_cell.angle_beta   90.00
_cell.angle_gamma   90.00
#
_symmetry.space_group_name_H-M   'P 1'
#
loop_
_entity.id
_entity.type
_entity.pdbx_description
1 polymer ?
#
loop_
_entity_poly.entity_id
_entity_poly.type
_entity_poly.pdbx_seq_one_letter_code
_entity_poly.pdbx_strand_id
1 'polypeptide(L)'
;MHSAHLCLEIRYPVKLFDISSFYSRDSDKVIFERLQKEFEAARAAQTEEISIDDDEWNDGLLATIREKVHMEADRKAMANQVNVPQDLPFQSKTTYRIRNKVIYCLDGARIGIQYETFFAGEPCEIFHCVLESKSFLEKMTVIEHTLPFFLPLRELESDLLSSNAIKFIDHLEEILQAFIDRREQVRLIKELYGNQIGELFHNLPYNVIEFILEDFECKVTVSIRYSDLLQTLPSQARVLAWPLRSSKRISTRSSSASAAQAVPFRLSYAEEALKTLCLAEAYADIVLELPHALKRAFFSQESD
;
A
#
# COMPACT_ATOMS: atom_id res chain seq x y z
N MET A 1 -19.35 -7.68 -6.73
CA MET A 1 -18.23 -8.27 -5.96
C MET A 1 -17.46 -9.33 -6.78
N HIS A 2 -17.12 -9.05 -8.04
CA HIS A 2 -16.23 -9.88 -8.86
C HIS A 2 -15.60 -8.93 -9.88
N SER A 3 -14.49 -8.28 -9.50
CA SER A 3 -13.60 -7.60 -10.43
C SER A 3 -12.17 -7.91 -9.97
N ALA A 4 -11.89 -9.22 -9.98
CA ALA A 4 -10.61 -9.82 -9.70
C ALA A 4 -10.46 -10.99 -10.66
N HIS A 5 -10.40 -10.70 -11.96
CA HIS A 5 -9.98 -11.69 -12.96
C HIS A 5 -9.51 -10.95 -14.20
N LEU A 6 -8.18 -10.91 -14.34
CA LEU A 6 -7.35 -10.73 -15.53
C LEU A 6 -6.15 -9.79 -15.36
N CYS A 7 -5.57 -9.67 -14.15
CA CYS A 7 -4.14 -9.38 -14.10
C CYS A 7 -3.41 -10.52 -14.83
N LEU A 8 -2.95 -10.24 -16.05
CA LEU A 8 -2.11 -11.10 -16.86
C LEU A 8 -1.05 -11.78 -16.00
N GLU A 9 -1.05 -13.10 -16.06
CA GLU A 9 -0.14 -14.01 -15.37
C GLU A 9 1.26 -13.86 -15.97
N ILE A 10 1.94 -12.77 -15.62
CA ILE A 10 3.34 -12.56 -15.99
C ILE A 10 4.21 -12.63 -14.75
N ARG A 11 4.76 -13.83 -14.52
CA ARG A 11 5.78 -14.09 -13.49
C ARG A 11 7.03 -13.28 -13.79
N TYR A 12 7.33 -12.30 -12.94
CA TYR A 12 8.60 -11.57 -12.99
C TYR A 12 9.22 -11.42 -11.60
N PRO A 13 10.56 -11.44 -11.50
CA PRO A 13 11.25 -11.33 -10.22
C PRO A 13 11.09 -9.93 -9.64
N VAL A 14 10.32 -9.81 -8.57
CA VAL A 14 10.20 -8.59 -7.76
C VAL A 14 11.54 -8.36 -7.06
N LYS A 15 12.24 -7.26 -7.38
CA LYS A 15 13.31 -6.77 -6.52
C LYS A 15 12.64 -6.22 -5.26
N LEU A 16 12.92 -6.86 -4.11
CA LEU A 16 12.53 -6.37 -2.79
C LEU A 16 12.94 -4.89 -2.67
N PHE A 17 11.97 -3.99 -2.56
CA PHE A 17 12.22 -2.58 -2.30
C PHE A 17 12.60 -2.41 -0.84
N ASP A 18 13.59 -1.55 -0.57
CA ASP A 18 14.12 -1.38 0.78
C ASP A 18 13.20 -0.46 1.60
N ILE A 19 12.49 -1.05 2.57
CA ILE A 19 11.63 -0.35 3.54
C ILE A 19 12.43 0.73 4.30
N SER A 20 13.76 0.59 4.38
CA SER A 20 14.64 1.57 5.03
C SER A 20 14.49 3.00 4.50
N SER A 21 14.05 3.14 3.24
CA SER A 21 13.83 4.42 2.56
C SER A 21 12.65 5.23 3.11
N PHE A 22 11.72 4.61 3.84
CA PHE A 22 10.60 5.31 4.49
C PHE A 22 10.94 5.89 5.86
N TYR A 23 12.08 5.50 6.45
CA TYR A 23 12.52 6.00 7.74
C TYR A 23 13.36 7.27 7.57
N SER A 24 12.70 8.41 7.76
CA SER A 24 13.34 9.73 7.68
C SER A 24 14.31 10.00 8.84
N ARG A 25 14.27 9.22 9.92
CA ARG A 25 15.09 9.43 11.13
C ARG A 25 15.89 8.17 11.47
N ASP A 26 17.13 8.36 11.92
CA ASP A 26 18.00 7.25 12.37
C ASP A 26 17.37 6.43 13.51
N SER A 27 16.54 7.06 14.35
CA SER A 27 15.76 6.38 15.39
C SER A 27 14.85 5.30 14.83
N ASP A 28 14.21 5.58 13.69
CA ASP A 28 13.18 4.71 13.15
C ASP A 28 13.82 3.51 12.44
N LYS A 29 15.04 3.68 11.91
CA LYS A 29 15.87 2.58 11.40
C LYS A 29 16.29 1.62 12.49
N VAL A 30 16.69 2.13 13.66
CA VAL A 30 17.05 1.26 14.81
C VAL A 30 15.82 0.49 15.31
N ILE A 31 14.66 1.14 15.38
CA ILE A 31 13.39 0.49 15.75
C ILE A 31 13.06 -0.62 14.74
N PHE A 32 13.16 -0.31 13.44
CA PHE A 32 12.92 -1.28 12.36
C PHE A 32 13.81 -2.52 12.50
N GLU A 33 15.13 -2.34 12.58
CA GLU A 33 16.07 -3.46 12.68
C GLU A 33 15.86 -4.29 13.95
N ARG A 34 15.54 -3.63 15.07
CA ARG A 34 15.27 -4.31 16.34
C ARG A 34 13.98 -5.12 16.26
N LEU A 35 12.88 -4.52 15.76
CA LEU A 35 11.60 -5.23 15.61
C LEU A 35 11.73 -6.39 14.63
N GLN A 36 12.42 -6.19 13.50
CA GLN A 36 12.68 -7.25 12.54
C GLN A 36 13.35 -8.46 13.22
N LYS A 37 14.42 -8.22 13.99
CA LYS A 37 15.12 -9.28 14.75
C LYS A 37 14.25 -9.91 15.82
N GLU A 38 13.41 -9.13 16.51
CA GLU A 38 12.50 -9.65 17.54
C GLU A 38 11.45 -10.59 16.94
N PHE A 39 10.84 -10.21 15.82
CA PHE A 39 9.86 -11.06 15.11
C PHE A 39 10.52 -12.29 14.48
N GLU A 40 11.73 -12.17 13.91
CA GLU A 40 12.50 -13.32 13.43
C GLU A 40 12.85 -14.29 14.56
N ALA A 41 13.27 -13.79 15.72
CA ALA A 41 13.53 -14.61 16.89
C ALA A 41 12.25 -15.25 17.45
N ALA A 42 11.13 -14.53 17.44
CA ALA A 42 9.82 -15.06 17.84
C ALA A 42 9.37 -16.19 16.91
N ARG A 43 9.57 -16.03 15.59
CA ARG A 43 9.32 -17.05 14.58
C ARG A 43 10.26 -18.26 14.71
N ALA A 44 11.54 -18.04 15.00
CA ALA A 44 12.49 -19.14 15.20
C ALA A 44 12.24 -19.93 16.49
N ALA A 45 11.74 -19.26 17.53
CA ALA A 45 11.40 -19.87 18.81
C ALA A 45 9.96 -20.41 18.86
N GLN A 46 9.20 -20.25 17.78
CA GLN A 46 7.84 -20.75 17.63
C GLN A 46 7.83 -22.28 17.67
N THR A 47 6.93 -22.84 18.45
CA THR A 47 6.74 -24.30 18.60
C THR A 47 5.45 -24.79 17.96
N GLU A 48 4.48 -23.89 17.78
CA GLU A 48 3.13 -24.20 17.33
C GLU A 48 2.59 -23.02 16.51
N GLU A 49 2.09 -23.30 15.30
CA GLU A 49 1.33 -22.35 14.48
C GLU A 49 -0.12 -22.78 14.44
N ILE A 50 -1.03 -21.90 14.85
CA ILE A 50 -2.47 -22.13 14.73
C ILE A 50 -2.98 -21.28 13.58
N SER A 51 -3.41 -21.93 12.49
CA SER A 51 -4.17 -21.27 11.44
C SER A 51 -5.59 -21.04 11.95
N ILE A 52 -6.03 -19.78 11.88
CA ILE A 52 -7.33 -19.31 12.35
C ILE A 52 -8.12 -18.87 11.13
N ASP A 53 -9.34 -19.40 11.01
CA ASP A 53 -10.28 -19.00 9.96
C ASP A 53 -10.90 -17.63 10.26
N ASP A 54 -11.38 -16.94 9.22
CA ASP A 54 -11.97 -15.59 9.34
C ASP A 54 -13.14 -15.55 10.34
N ASP A 55 -13.92 -16.63 10.45
CA ASP A 55 -15.05 -16.74 11.38
C ASP A 55 -14.60 -16.90 12.85
N GLU A 56 -13.40 -17.44 13.08
CA GLU A 56 -12.81 -17.66 14.40
C GLU A 56 -12.04 -16.43 14.90
N TRP A 57 -11.68 -15.51 14.01
CA TRP A 57 -11.05 -14.24 14.34
C TRP A 57 -12.06 -13.26 14.95
N ASN A 58 -12.17 -13.28 16.28
CA ASN A 58 -13.11 -12.45 17.03
C ASN A 58 -12.53 -11.94 18.37
N ASP A 59 -13.22 -10.98 18.98
CA ASP A 59 -12.74 -10.26 20.17
C ASP A 59 -12.42 -11.20 21.34
N GLY A 60 -13.10 -12.36 21.42
CA GLY A 60 -12.84 -13.39 22.42
C GLY A 60 -11.49 -14.09 22.23
N LEU A 61 -11.12 -14.39 20.99
CA LEU A 61 -9.79 -14.94 20.68
C LEU A 61 -8.69 -13.92 21.02
N LEU A 62 -8.87 -12.66 20.62
CA LEU A 62 -7.89 -11.61 20.94
C LEU A 62 -7.77 -11.38 22.46
N ALA A 63 -8.89 -11.45 23.21
CA ALA A 63 -8.87 -11.39 24.67
C ALA A 63 -8.11 -12.56 25.30
N THR A 64 -8.23 -13.77 24.72
CA THR A 64 -7.48 -14.96 25.17
C THR A 64 -5.98 -14.81 24.93
N ILE A 65 -5.59 -14.31 23.75
CA ILE A 65 -4.19 -14.00 23.43
C ILE A 65 -3.63 -12.97 24.41
N ARG A 66 -4.43 -11.93 24.68
CA ARG A 66 -4.08 -10.87 25.63
C ARG A 66 -3.87 -11.43 27.05
N GLU A 67 -4.81 -12.24 27.54
CA GLU A 67 -4.69 -12.86 28.86
C GLU A 67 -3.42 -13.72 28.96
N LYS A 68 -3.11 -14.48 27.91
CA LYS A 68 -1.89 -15.32 27.84
C LYS A 68 -0.60 -14.50 27.97
N VAL A 69 -0.47 -13.38 27.25
CA VAL A 69 0.75 -12.53 27.35
C VAL A 69 0.88 -11.84 28.70
N HIS A 70 -0.23 -11.48 29.34
CA HIS A 70 -0.24 -10.92 30.70
C HIS A 70 0.17 -11.95 31.75
N MET A 71 -0.43 -13.15 31.72
CA MET A 71 -0.05 -14.24 32.63
C MET A 71 1.42 -14.64 32.48
N GLU A 72 1.96 -14.63 31.26
CA GLU A 72 3.37 -14.90 31.01
C GLU A 72 4.27 -13.82 31.61
N ALA A 73 3.90 -12.54 31.43
CA ALA A 73 4.66 -11.41 31.97
C ALA A 73 4.69 -11.44 33.51
N ASP A 74 3.53 -11.67 34.15
CA ASP A 74 3.42 -11.77 35.60
C ASP A 74 4.23 -12.96 36.15
N ARG A 75 4.18 -14.11 35.47
CA ARG A 75 4.96 -15.29 35.86
C ARG A 75 6.45 -15.03 35.78
N LYS A 76 6.93 -14.40 34.70
CA LYS A 76 8.36 -14.02 34.56
C LYS A 76 8.77 -12.99 35.62
N ALA A 77 7.90 -12.03 35.94
CA ALA A 77 8.16 -11.07 37.01
C ALA A 77 8.30 -11.75 38.38
N MET A 78 7.47 -12.75 38.69
CA MET A 78 7.57 -13.54 39.92
C MET A 78 8.78 -14.48 39.94
N ALA A 79 9.12 -15.10 38.81
CA ALA A 79 10.30 -15.97 38.67
C ALA A 79 11.62 -15.19 38.79
N ASN A 80 11.65 -13.91 38.43
CA ASN A 80 12.82 -13.06 38.65
C ASN A 80 13.01 -12.66 40.13
N GLN A 81 11.98 -12.80 40.97
CA GLN A 81 12.04 -12.48 42.41
C GLN A 81 12.40 -13.69 43.28
N VAL A 82 12.16 -14.91 42.79
CA VAL A 82 12.43 -16.15 43.51
C VAL A 82 13.33 -17.00 42.63
N ASN A 83 14.55 -17.34 43.09
CA ASN A 83 15.50 -18.25 42.42
C ASN A 83 14.89 -19.67 42.25
N VAL A 84 13.87 -19.81 41.41
CA VAL A 84 13.24 -21.08 41.05
C VAL A 84 13.87 -21.57 39.75
N PRO A 85 14.22 -22.86 39.63
CA PRO A 85 14.78 -23.42 38.41
C PRO A 85 13.88 -23.16 37.20
N GLN A 86 14.48 -22.78 36.07
CA GLN A 86 13.81 -22.44 34.80
C GLN A 86 13.12 -23.65 34.10
N ASP A 87 12.95 -24.77 34.80
CA ASP A 87 12.64 -26.09 34.21
C ASP A 87 11.14 -26.44 34.27
N LEU A 88 10.26 -25.53 33.85
CA LEU A 88 8.87 -25.88 33.54
C LEU A 88 8.55 -25.54 32.07
N PRO A 89 8.26 -26.55 31.23
CA PRO A 89 8.09 -26.39 29.79
C PRO A 89 6.68 -25.84 29.49
N PHE A 90 6.46 -24.57 29.80
CA PHE A 90 5.35 -23.80 29.21
C PHE A 90 5.82 -22.98 28.00
N GLN A 91 6.92 -23.41 27.36
CA GLN A 91 7.55 -22.75 26.21
C GLN A 91 6.83 -23.04 24.89
N SER A 92 5.51 -23.32 24.88
CA SER A 92 4.80 -23.30 23.59
C SER A 92 4.58 -21.85 23.18
N LYS A 93 5.52 -21.29 22.42
CA LYS A 93 5.33 -20.01 21.74
C LYS A 93 4.38 -20.24 20.57
N THR A 94 3.10 -20.25 20.90
CA THR A 94 2.01 -20.32 19.93
C THR A 94 1.94 -19.01 19.16
N THR A 95 1.92 -19.12 17.84
CA THR A 95 1.58 -18.02 16.94
C THR A 95 0.24 -18.30 16.28
N TYR A 96 -0.49 -17.25 15.93
CA TYR A 96 -1.80 -17.35 15.31
C TYR A 96 -1.72 -16.72 13.92
N ARG A 97 -2.00 -17.49 12.87
CA ARG A 97 -2.03 -16.99 11.49
C ARG A 97 -3.48 -16.81 11.06
N ILE A 98 -3.83 -15.58 10.68
CA ILE A 98 -5.13 -15.22 10.12
C ILE A 98 -4.85 -14.63 8.74
N ARG A 99 -5.10 -15.37 7.65
CA ARG A 99 -4.78 -14.93 6.28
C ARG A 99 -3.35 -14.39 6.15
N ASN A 100 -3.22 -13.08 5.89
CA ASN A 100 -1.97 -12.37 5.64
C ASN A 100 -1.42 -11.68 6.90
N LYS A 101 -1.99 -11.95 8.08
CA LYS A 101 -1.47 -11.45 9.36
C LYS A 101 -1.09 -12.59 10.30
N VAL A 102 0.00 -12.39 11.02
CA VAL A 102 0.51 -13.34 12.02
C VAL A 102 0.64 -12.64 13.37
N ILE A 103 0.01 -13.21 14.38
CA ILE A 103 -0.02 -12.69 15.75
C ILE A 103 0.98 -13.47 16.60
N TYR A 104 1.90 -12.74 17.22
CA TYR A 104 2.95 -13.22 18.10
C TYR A 104 2.67 -12.82 19.55
N CYS A 105 2.75 -13.79 20.45
CA CYS A 105 2.83 -13.54 21.89
C CYS A 105 4.26 -13.10 22.23
N LEU A 106 4.50 -11.80 22.38
CA LEU A 106 5.82 -11.24 22.68
C LEU A 106 6.03 -11.11 24.20
N ASP A 107 7.30 -10.95 24.60
CA ASP A 107 7.66 -10.80 26.00
C ASP A 107 7.19 -9.45 26.58
N GLY A 108 6.72 -9.45 27.82
CA GLY A 108 6.34 -8.23 28.55
C GLY A 108 4.91 -7.73 28.29
N ALA A 109 3.93 -8.62 28.21
CA ALA A 109 2.52 -8.30 27.95
C ALA A 109 2.30 -7.57 26.60
N ARG A 110 3.17 -7.88 25.62
CA ARG A 110 3.14 -7.30 24.27
C ARG A 110 2.56 -8.31 23.28
N ILE A 111 1.74 -7.81 22.35
CA ILE A 111 1.20 -8.56 21.23
C ILE A 111 1.85 -8.01 19.97
N GLY A 112 2.64 -8.84 19.29
CA GLY A 112 3.24 -8.51 18.01
C GLY A 112 2.31 -8.90 16.87
N ILE A 113 2.14 -8.03 15.90
CA ILE A 113 1.37 -8.28 14.69
C ILE A 113 2.30 -8.09 13.51
N GLN A 114 2.36 -9.10 12.67
CA GLN A 114 3.08 -9.06 11.40
C GLN A 114 2.06 -9.05 10.27
N TYR A 115 2.11 -8.05 9.42
CA TYR A 115 1.32 -7.92 8.20
C TYR A 115 2.18 -8.29 7.00
N GLU A 116 1.80 -9.37 6.32
CA GLU A 116 2.38 -9.78 5.06
C GLU A 116 1.56 -9.15 3.93
N THR A 117 2.22 -8.50 2.97
CA THR A 117 1.54 -7.90 1.82
C THR A 117 1.89 -8.64 0.55
N PHE A 118 0.99 -8.62 -0.43
CA PHE A 118 1.15 -9.35 -1.68
C PHE A 118 0.76 -8.48 -2.86
N PHE A 119 1.37 -8.71 -4.02
CA PHE A 119 0.93 -8.11 -5.28
C PHE A 119 0.95 -9.18 -6.36
N ALA A 120 -0.20 -9.38 -7.03
CA ALA A 120 -0.37 -10.42 -8.04
C ALA A 120 0.06 -11.84 -7.57
N GLY A 121 -0.13 -12.15 -6.28
CA GLY A 121 0.24 -13.43 -5.66
C GLY A 121 1.69 -13.53 -5.20
N GLU A 122 2.53 -12.55 -5.50
CA GLU A 122 3.93 -12.51 -5.07
C GLU A 122 4.06 -11.75 -3.73
N PRO A 123 4.85 -12.27 -2.77
CA PRO A 123 5.07 -11.60 -1.49
C PRO A 123 5.85 -10.30 -1.69
N CYS A 124 5.37 -9.25 -1.02
CA CYS A 124 5.98 -7.93 -0.97
C CYS A 124 6.61 -7.71 0.40
N GLU A 125 6.47 -6.52 0.96
CA GLU A 125 7.03 -6.15 2.25
C GLU A 125 6.20 -6.69 3.42
N ILE A 126 6.92 -6.89 4.52
CA ILE A 126 6.35 -7.27 5.80
C ILE A 126 6.39 -6.04 6.72
N PHE A 127 5.25 -5.72 7.31
CA PHE A 127 5.13 -4.67 8.31
C PHE A 127 4.86 -5.27 9.69
N HIS A 128 5.32 -4.58 10.73
CA HIS A 128 5.19 -5.00 12.11
C HIS A 128 4.49 -3.89 12.91
N CYS A 129 3.61 -4.30 13.81
CA CYS A 129 2.95 -3.45 14.78
C CYS A 129 2.96 -4.16 16.14
N VAL A 130 3.35 -3.47 17.19
CA VAL A 130 3.36 -4.01 18.55
C VAL A 130 2.34 -3.27 19.39
N LEU A 131 1.39 -4.03 19.91
CA LEU A 131 0.39 -3.55 20.86
C LEU A 131 0.81 -3.92 22.28
N GLU A 132 0.61 -2.99 23.20
CA GLU A 132 0.80 -3.22 24.63
C GLU A 132 -0.45 -2.82 25.38
N SER A 133 -0.68 -3.46 26.52
CA SER A 133 -1.60 -2.93 27.52
C SER A 133 -0.95 -3.09 28.89
N LYS A 134 -0.96 -2.03 29.72
CA LYS A 134 -0.31 -2.07 31.04
C LYS A 134 -1.04 -2.97 32.04
N SER A 135 -2.32 -3.20 31.81
CA SER A 135 -3.16 -4.13 32.55
C SER A 135 -4.20 -4.72 31.61
N PHE A 136 -4.75 -5.88 31.96
CA PHE A 136 -5.87 -6.50 31.23
C PHE A 136 -7.11 -5.58 31.13
N LEU A 137 -7.31 -4.68 32.10
CA LEU A 137 -8.44 -3.74 32.12
C LEU A 137 -8.17 -2.42 31.38
N GLU A 138 -6.91 -2.12 31.06
CA GLU A 138 -6.57 -0.90 30.34
C GLU A 138 -6.83 -1.03 28.84
N LYS A 139 -6.82 0.08 28.11
CA LYS A 139 -6.91 0.04 26.64
C LYS A 139 -5.57 -0.43 26.07
N MET A 140 -5.60 -1.13 24.94
CA MET A 140 -4.39 -1.40 24.17
C MET A 140 -3.92 -0.12 23.48
N THR A 141 -2.61 0.02 23.36
CA THR A 141 -1.96 1.13 22.65
C THR A 141 -0.87 0.62 21.72
N VAL A 142 -0.62 1.33 20.63
CA VAL A 142 0.51 1.03 19.73
C VAL A 142 1.79 1.56 20.35
N ILE A 143 2.77 0.71 20.62
CA ILE A 143 4.04 1.12 21.24
C ILE A 143 5.17 1.25 20.22
N GLU A 144 5.26 0.33 19.26
CA GLU A 144 6.35 0.26 18.30
C GLU A 144 5.82 -0.31 16.98
N HIS A 145 6.31 0.18 15.84
CA HIS A 145 5.86 -0.28 14.54
C HIS A 145 6.89 0.01 13.43
N THR A 146 6.73 -0.68 12.30
CA THR A 146 7.46 -0.43 11.05
C THR A 146 6.55 0.13 9.95
N LEU A 147 5.36 0.59 10.35
CA LEU A 147 4.33 1.12 9.46
C LEU A 147 4.76 2.46 8.83
N PRO A 148 4.38 2.74 7.57
CA PRO A 148 4.71 3.99 6.90
C PRO A 148 4.18 5.22 7.66
N PHE A 149 5.03 6.25 7.80
CA PHE A 149 4.72 7.43 8.63
C PHE A 149 3.55 8.28 8.14
N PHE A 150 3.16 8.15 6.86
CA PHE A 150 2.02 8.87 6.29
C PHE A 150 0.68 8.24 6.68
N LEU A 151 0.68 7.07 7.35
CA LEU A 151 -0.53 6.45 7.84
C LEU A 151 -1.07 7.21 9.06
N PRO A 152 -2.39 7.45 9.15
CA PRO A 152 -3.01 8.20 10.23
C PRO A 152 -3.15 7.36 11.52
N LEU A 153 -2.05 6.77 12.01
CA LEU A 153 -2.09 5.78 13.11
C LEU A 153 -2.73 6.31 14.39
N ARG A 154 -2.54 7.59 14.71
CA ARG A 154 -3.17 8.20 15.90
C ARG A 154 -4.69 8.26 15.81
N GLU A 155 -5.21 8.53 14.61
CA GLU A 155 -6.65 8.57 14.34
C GLU A 155 -7.20 7.13 14.40
N LEU A 156 -6.51 6.19 13.75
CA LEU A 156 -6.89 4.76 13.79
C LEU A 156 -6.88 4.19 15.22
N GLU A 157 -5.88 4.54 16.02
CA GLU A 157 -5.80 4.13 17.43
C GLU A 157 -6.95 4.71 18.26
N SER A 158 -7.24 6.00 18.08
CA SER A 158 -8.35 6.68 18.76
C SER A 158 -9.70 6.07 18.39
N ASP A 159 -9.95 5.85 17.10
CA ASP A 159 -11.27 5.52 16.57
C ASP A 159 -11.57 4.02 16.67
N LEU A 160 -10.57 3.19 16.35
CA LEU A 160 -10.74 1.74 16.26
C LEU A 160 -10.11 1.01 17.44
N LEU A 161 -8.83 1.24 17.79
CA LEU A 161 -8.19 0.44 18.84
C LEU A 161 -8.87 0.65 20.20
N SER A 162 -9.39 1.85 20.45
CA SER A 162 -10.10 2.19 21.67
C SER A 162 -11.51 1.59 21.80
N SER A 163 -12.07 1.10 20.69
CA SER A 163 -13.44 0.59 20.59
C SER A 163 -13.49 -0.91 20.23
N ASN A 164 -12.73 -1.32 19.22
CA ASN A 164 -12.59 -2.69 18.74
C ASN A 164 -11.19 -2.90 18.14
N ALA A 165 -10.35 -3.62 18.89
CA ALA A 165 -8.97 -3.87 18.50
C ALA A 165 -8.85 -4.73 17.23
N ILE A 166 -9.80 -5.64 16.98
CA ILE A 166 -9.81 -6.45 15.75
C ILE A 166 -10.04 -5.58 14.53
N LYS A 167 -11.02 -4.68 14.57
CA LYS A 167 -11.27 -3.73 13.49
C LYS A 167 -10.06 -2.85 13.21
N PHE A 168 -9.32 -2.45 14.25
CA PHE A 168 -8.06 -1.74 14.07
C PHE A 168 -7.04 -2.59 13.29
N ILE A 169 -6.85 -3.84 13.71
CA ILE A 169 -5.90 -4.76 13.09
C ILE A 169 -6.25 -5.01 11.62
N ASP A 170 -7.50 -5.32 11.32
CA ASP A 170 -7.98 -5.62 9.97
C ASP A 170 -7.95 -4.38 9.07
N HIS A 171 -8.37 -3.22 9.58
CA HIS A 171 -8.34 -1.99 8.79
C HIS A 171 -6.92 -1.54 8.45
N LEU A 172 -5.96 -1.76 9.36
CA LEU A 172 -4.55 -1.49 9.09
C LEU A 172 -4.00 -2.43 8.00
N GLU A 173 -4.37 -3.71 8.02
CA GLU A 173 -4.04 -4.68 6.96
C GLU A 173 -4.54 -4.18 5.59
N GLU A 174 -5.81 -3.75 5.52
CA GLU A 174 -6.41 -3.25 4.27
C GLU A 174 -5.70 -2.00 3.73
N ILE A 175 -5.37 -1.04 4.61
CA ILE A 175 -4.64 0.17 4.20
C ILE A 175 -3.25 -0.17 3.66
N LEU A 176 -2.52 -1.06 4.34
CA LEU A 176 -1.19 -1.49 3.91
C LEU A 176 -1.25 -2.20 2.56
N GLN A 177 -2.21 -3.11 2.39
CA GLN A 177 -2.40 -3.84 1.14
C GLN A 177 -2.74 -2.88 -0.02
N ALA A 178 -3.66 -1.92 0.19
CA ALA A 178 -4.00 -0.93 -0.83
C ALA A 178 -2.84 0.02 -1.16
N PHE A 179 -1.99 0.35 -0.18
CA PHE A 179 -0.75 1.09 -0.44
C PHE A 179 0.21 0.31 -1.35
N ILE A 180 0.44 -0.97 -1.05
CA ILE A 180 1.30 -1.84 -1.86
C ILE A 180 0.74 -2.00 -3.27
N ASP A 181 -0.56 -2.23 -3.42
CA ASP A 181 -1.21 -2.35 -4.73
C ASP A 181 -0.99 -1.12 -5.61
N ARG A 182 -1.17 0.09 -5.05
CA ARG A 182 -0.93 1.34 -5.79
C ARG A 182 0.54 1.51 -6.17
N ARG A 183 1.46 1.23 -5.25
CA ARG A 183 2.89 1.34 -5.50
C ARG A 183 3.36 0.37 -6.57
N GLU A 184 2.97 -0.89 -6.47
CA GLU A 184 3.37 -1.94 -7.41
C GLU A 184 2.73 -1.73 -8.78
N GLN A 185 1.51 -1.19 -8.87
CA GLN A 185 0.95 -0.74 -10.14
C GLN A 185 1.83 0.32 -10.82
N VAL A 186 2.35 1.29 -10.07
CA VAL A 186 3.28 2.31 -10.60
C VAL A 186 4.62 1.69 -11.01
N ARG A 187 5.15 0.76 -10.21
CA ARG A 187 6.37 0.01 -10.55
C ARG A 187 6.19 -0.75 -11.87
N LEU A 188 5.06 -1.43 -12.03
CA LEU A 188 4.74 -2.25 -13.19
C LEU A 188 4.63 -1.41 -14.47
N ILE A 189 3.92 -0.27 -14.46
CA ILE A 189 3.86 0.57 -15.67
C ILE A 189 5.22 1.12 -16.08
N LYS A 190 6.08 1.43 -15.11
CA LYS A 190 7.44 1.89 -15.38
C LYS A 190 8.31 0.78 -15.98
N GLU A 191 8.11 -0.45 -15.54
CA GLU A 191 8.80 -1.62 -16.08
C GLU A 191 8.34 -1.98 -17.50
N LEU A 192 7.03 -1.94 -17.75
CA LEU A 192 6.44 -2.32 -19.04
C LEU A 192 6.53 -1.22 -20.11
N TYR A 193 6.31 0.04 -19.71
CA TYR A 193 6.11 1.17 -20.62
C TYR A 193 7.04 2.35 -20.33
N GLY A 194 8.10 2.15 -19.53
CA GLY A 194 9.01 3.22 -19.12
C GLY A 194 9.74 3.94 -20.25
N ASN A 195 9.75 3.39 -21.46
CA ASN A 195 10.26 4.07 -22.66
C ASN A 195 9.27 5.06 -23.27
N GLN A 196 7.97 4.86 -23.07
CA GLN A 196 6.89 5.73 -23.55
C GLN A 196 6.40 6.69 -22.46
N ILE A 197 6.76 6.44 -21.20
CA ILE A 197 6.46 7.32 -20.07
C ILE A 197 7.61 8.31 -19.92
N GLY A 198 7.31 9.60 -20.05
CA GLY A 198 8.24 10.69 -19.77
C GLY A 198 8.43 10.90 -18.26
N GLU A 199 8.05 12.08 -17.78
CA GLU A 199 8.07 12.35 -16.33
C GLU A 199 6.96 11.56 -15.63
N LEU A 200 7.33 10.84 -14.56
CA LEU A 200 6.43 10.11 -13.66
C LEU A 200 6.65 10.63 -12.24
N PHE A 201 5.61 11.23 -11.69
CA PHE A 201 5.55 11.72 -10.32
C PHE A 201 4.54 10.89 -9.52
N HIS A 202 4.87 10.64 -8.26
CA HIS A 202 3.94 10.12 -7.28
C HIS A 202 4.30 10.69 -5.91
N ASN A 203 3.32 10.84 -5.05
CA ASN A 203 3.58 11.15 -3.65
C ASN A 203 3.85 9.86 -2.84
N LEU A 204 4.28 10.03 -1.59
CA LEU A 204 4.65 8.91 -0.71
C LEU A 204 3.55 7.86 -0.50
N PRO A 205 2.26 8.21 -0.25
CA PRO A 205 1.19 7.22 -0.12
C PRO A 205 0.69 6.66 -1.45
N TYR A 206 1.24 7.10 -2.59
CA TYR A 206 0.76 6.78 -3.94
C TYR A 206 -0.73 7.11 -4.16
N ASN A 207 -1.28 8.06 -3.40
CA ASN A 207 -2.67 8.51 -3.58
C ASN A 207 -2.80 9.68 -4.59
N VAL A 208 -1.66 10.21 -5.08
CA VAL A 208 -1.58 11.11 -6.23
C VAL A 208 -0.46 10.62 -7.13
N ILE A 209 -0.79 10.32 -8.38
CA ILE A 209 0.16 9.88 -9.40
C ILE A 209 -0.07 10.72 -10.65
N GLU A 210 1.01 11.25 -11.22
CA GLU A 210 0.97 12.05 -12.44
C GLU A 210 2.05 11.56 -13.40
N PHE A 211 1.70 11.38 -14.67
CA PHE A 211 2.69 11.00 -15.68
C PHE A 211 2.37 11.54 -17.06
N ILE A 212 3.40 11.56 -17.89
CA ILE A 212 3.33 12.02 -19.27
C ILE A 212 3.53 10.84 -20.20
N LEU A 213 2.65 10.70 -21.19
CA LEU A 213 2.87 9.83 -22.35
C LEU A 213 3.65 10.63 -23.40
N GLU A 214 4.83 10.14 -23.72
CA GLU A 214 5.72 10.61 -24.79
C GLU A 214 5.58 9.67 -26.01
N ASP A 215 6.16 10.04 -27.15
CA ASP A 215 6.09 9.29 -28.43
C ASP A 215 4.76 9.32 -29.21
N PHE A 216 3.90 10.32 -28.97
CA PHE A 216 2.69 10.56 -29.78
C PHE A 216 2.73 11.91 -30.50
N GLU A 217 1.88 12.11 -31.51
CA GLU A 217 1.68 13.40 -32.20
C GLU A 217 1.12 14.51 -31.26
N CYS A 218 0.86 14.17 -30.00
CA CYS A 218 0.46 15.07 -28.93
C CYS A 218 1.16 14.65 -27.63
N LYS A 219 1.36 15.58 -26.70
CA LYS A 219 1.77 15.24 -25.33
C LYS A 219 0.51 14.89 -24.54
N VAL A 220 0.45 13.75 -23.87
CA VAL A 220 -0.71 13.43 -23.01
C VAL A 220 -0.29 13.46 -21.55
N THR A 221 -0.98 14.26 -20.73
CA THR A 221 -0.76 14.33 -19.29
C THR A 221 -1.87 13.57 -18.57
N VAL A 222 -1.50 12.62 -17.71
CA VAL A 222 -2.38 11.83 -16.87
C VAL A 222 -2.17 12.24 -15.42
N SER A 223 -3.26 12.50 -14.69
CA SER A 223 -3.26 12.77 -13.25
C SER A 223 -4.37 11.96 -12.60
N ILE A 224 -4.02 11.10 -11.66
CA ILE A 224 -4.97 10.25 -10.91
C ILE A 224 -4.87 10.52 -9.41
N ARG A 225 -6.03 10.46 -8.73
CA ARG A 225 -6.14 10.69 -7.30
C ARG A 225 -7.05 9.66 -6.63
N TYR A 226 -6.63 9.24 -5.44
CA TYR A 226 -7.35 8.33 -4.57
C TYR A 226 -7.86 9.13 -3.37
N SER A 227 -9.17 9.18 -3.20
CA SER A 227 -9.81 9.93 -2.12
C SER A 227 -9.69 9.22 -0.77
N ASP A 228 -9.43 7.92 -0.80
CA ASP A 228 -9.34 7.03 0.35
C ASP A 228 -8.06 6.18 0.27
N LEU A 229 -7.45 5.90 1.42
CA LEU A 229 -6.28 5.03 1.51
C LEU A 229 -6.63 3.57 1.26
N LEU A 230 -7.88 3.16 1.40
CA LEU A 230 -8.36 1.80 1.10
C LEU A 230 -8.54 1.52 -0.40
N GLN A 231 -8.53 2.54 -1.25
CA GLN A 231 -8.78 2.37 -2.68
C GLN A 231 -7.54 1.88 -3.42
N THR A 232 -7.72 0.81 -4.20
CA THR A 232 -6.73 0.26 -5.14
C THR A 232 -6.89 0.80 -6.57
N LEU A 233 -8.07 1.36 -6.89
CA LEU A 233 -8.38 2.08 -8.12
C LEU A 233 -8.65 3.57 -7.83
N PRO A 234 -8.25 4.49 -8.73
CA PRO A 234 -8.37 5.91 -8.48
C PRO A 234 -9.83 6.37 -8.49
N SER A 235 -10.20 7.18 -7.50
CA SER A 235 -11.50 7.88 -7.43
C SER A 235 -11.66 8.97 -8.49
N GLN A 236 -10.55 9.58 -8.89
CA GLN A 236 -10.53 10.70 -9.83
C GLN A 236 -9.39 10.47 -10.82
N ALA A 237 -9.69 10.72 -12.09
CA ALA A 237 -8.73 10.69 -13.17
C ALA A 237 -8.95 11.92 -14.04
N ARG A 238 -7.86 12.53 -14.48
CA ARG A 238 -7.84 13.62 -15.44
C ARG A 238 -6.81 13.32 -16.51
N VAL A 239 -7.26 13.25 -17.76
CA VAL A 239 -6.39 12.96 -18.90
C VAL A 239 -6.55 14.05 -19.94
N LEU A 240 -5.45 14.73 -20.26
CA LEU A 240 -5.43 15.84 -21.21
C LEU A 240 -4.44 15.56 -22.34
N ALA A 241 -4.90 15.69 -23.57
CA ALA A 241 -4.06 15.68 -24.75
C ALA A 241 -3.72 17.12 -25.17
N TRP A 242 -2.42 17.40 -25.30
CA TRP A 242 -1.86 18.68 -25.68
C TRP A 242 -1.35 18.58 -27.13
N PRO A 243 -1.99 19.29 -28.07
CA PRO A 243 -1.53 19.32 -29.46
C PRO A 243 -0.08 19.84 -29.53
N LEU A 244 0.83 19.04 -30.10
CA LEU A 244 2.15 19.55 -30.45
C LEU A 244 1.97 20.49 -31.64
N ARG A 245 2.38 21.76 -31.51
CA ARG A 245 2.35 22.69 -32.64
C ARG A 245 3.15 22.07 -33.78
N SER A 246 2.50 21.72 -34.87
CA SER A 246 3.19 21.21 -36.04
C SER A 246 4.19 22.27 -36.51
N SER A 247 5.47 21.93 -36.54
CA SER A 247 6.52 22.79 -37.15
C SER A 247 6.40 22.84 -38.69
N LYS A 248 5.21 22.63 -39.26
CA LYS A 248 4.98 22.65 -40.71
C LYS A 248 3.86 23.62 -41.08
N ARG A 249 4.20 24.91 -41.03
CA ARG A 249 3.81 25.85 -42.09
C ARG A 249 4.80 27.01 -42.12
N ILE A 250 5.96 26.78 -42.74
CA ILE A 250 6.67 27.88 -43.41
C ILE A 250 5.82 28.21 -44.64
N SER A 251 4.76 28.97 -44.42
CA SER A 251 4.07 29.72 -45.46
C SER A 251 4.27 31.18 -45.12
N THR A 252 4.77 31.88 -46.12
CA THR A 252 5.23 33.26 -46.12
C THR A 252 4.20 34.27 -45.57
N ARG A 253 4.72 35.25 -44.82
CA ARG A 253 4.12 36.55 -44.47
C ARG A 253 2.78 36.52 -43.71
N SER A 254 2.85 36.80 -42.42
CA SER A 254 2.42 38.11 -41.87
C SER A 254 2.63 38.15 -40.36
N SER A 255 3.05 39.34 -39.93
CA SER A 255 3.26 39.79 -38.57
C SER A 255 1.99 39.73 -37.71
N SER A 256 2.21 39.59 -36.40
CA SER A 256 1.28 39.70 -35.26
C SER A 256 0.25 38.58 -35.09
N ALA A 257 0.59 37.59 -34.26
CA ALA A 257 -0.40 36.87 -33.47
C ALA A 257 0.24 36.43 -32.16
N SER A 258 -0.37 36.84 -31.05
CA SER A 258 -0.17 36.29 -29.72
C SER A 258 0.01 34.77 -29.81
N ALA A 259 0.99 34.21 -29.12
CA ALA A 259 1.21 32.77 -29.07
C ALA A 259 -0.03 32.10 -28.45
N ALA A 260 -1.05 31.78 -29.27
CA ALA A 260 -2.27 31.12 -28.85
C ALA A 260 -1.86 29.83 -28.11
N GLN A 261 -2.09 29.79 -26.81
CA GLN A 261 -1.81 28.61 -26.00
C GLN A 261 -2.62 27.46 -26.59
N ALA A 262 -1.96 26.34 -26.89
CA ALA A 262 -2.64 25.16 -27.38
C ALA A 262 -3.64 24.74 -26.30
N VAL A 263 -4.93 24.78 -26.61
CA VAL A 263 -5.99 24.38 -25.67
C VAL A 263 -5.96 22.86 -25.57
N PRO A 264 -5.71 22.29 -24.38
CA PRO A 264 -5.78 20.86 -24.21
C PRO A 264 -7.23 20.38 -24.33
N PHE A 265 -7.43 19.19 -24.88
CA PHE A 265 -8.74 18.53 -24.83
C PHE A 265 -8.68 17.32 -23.91
N ARG A 266 -9.82 17.05 -23.28
CA ARG A 266 -9.99 16.01 -22.27
C ARG A 266 -10.30 14.67 -22.92
N LEU A 267 -9.63 13.61 -22.48
CA LEU A 267 -9.85 12.25 -22.96
C LEU A 267 -10.76 11.51 -21.99
N SER A 268 -12.09 11.65 -22.12
CA SER A 268 -13.04 11.03 -21.18
C SER A 268 -12.97 9.50 -21.15
N TYR A 269 -12.68 8.85 -22.28
CA TYR A 269 -12.54 7.39 -22.34
C TYR A 269 -11.36 6.91 -21.46
N ALA A 270 -10.24 7.64 -21.51
CA ALA A 270 -9.03 7.36 -20.74
C ALA A 270 -9.26 7.54 -19.24
N GLU A 271 -10.04 8.54 -18.86
CA GLU A 271 -10.40 8.76 -17.46
C GLU A 271 -11.27 7.65 -16.88
N GLU A 272 -12.19 7.09 -17.67
CA GLU A 272 -13.02 5.97 -17.25
C GLU A 272 -12.22 4.66 -17.20
N ALA A 273 -11.33 4.41 -18.17
CA ALA A 273 -10.40 3.27 -18.12
C ALA A 273 -9.56 3.27 -16.83
N LEU A 274 -8.99 4.42 -16.45
CA LEU A 274 -8.21 4.54 -15.22
C LEU A 274 -9.01 4.27 -13.95
N LYS A 275 -10.31 4.54 -13.93
CA LYS A 275 -11.19 4.29 -12.77
C LYS A 275 -11.68 2.84 -12.68
N THR A 276 -11.54 2.06 -13.74
CA THR A 276 -12.19 0.75 -13.88
C THR A 276 -11.22 -0.41 -14.07
N LEU A 277 -10.02 -0.14 -14.58
CA LEU A 277 -8.98 -1.12 -14.88
C LEU A 277 -7.76 -0.87 -14.00
N CYS A 278 -6.88 -1.88 -13.84
CA CYS A 278 -5.60 -1.63 -13.19
C CYS A 278 -4.73 -0.68 -14.05
N LEU A 279 -3.77 0.00 -13.43
CA LEU A 279 -3.02 1.07 -14.10
C LEU A 279 -2.32 0.62 -15.40
N ALA A 280 -1.81 -0.61 -15.46
CA ALA A 280 -1.16 -1.15 -16.66
C ALA A 280 -2.15 -1.46 -17.79
N GLU A 281 -3.31 -2.02 -17.47
CA GLU A 281 -4.38 -2.26 -18.45
C GLU A 281 -4.97 -0.95 -18.95
N ALA A 282 -5.26 -0.01 -18.03
CA ALA A 282 -5.74 1.32 -18.38
C ALA A 282 -4.74 2.03 -19.30
N TYR A 283 -3.44 1.93 -19.04
CA TYR A 283 -2.41 2.47 -19.92
C TYR A 283 -2.52 1.89 -21.33
N ALA A 284 -2.62 0.55 -21.45
CA ALA A 284 -2.72 -0.11 -22.75
C ALA A 284 -3.97 0.33 -23.53
N ASP A 285 -5.11 0.42 -22.84
CA ASP A 285 -6.38 0.88 -23.42
C ASP A 285 -6.30 2.34 -23.88
N ILE A 286 -5.66 3.21 -23.09
CA ILE A 286 -5.42 4.62 -23.44
C ILE A 286 -4.66 4.72 -24.75
N VAL A 287 -3.53 4.03 -24.86
CA VAL A 287 -2.64 4.07 -26.03
C VAL A 287 -3.32 3.49 -27.27
N LEU A 288 -4.08 2.41 -27.11
CA LEU A 288 -4.79 1.75 -28.20
C LEU A 288 -5.83 2.68 -28.85
N GLU A 289 -6.62 3.40 -28.03
CA GLU A 289 -7.71 4.26 -28.50
C GLU A 289 -7.26 5.69 -28.82
N LEU A 290 -6.05 6.09 -28.42
CA LEU A 290 -5.54 7.45 -28.59
C LEU A 290 -5.59 7.93 -30.05
N PRO A 291 -5.11 7.18 -31.07
CA PRO A 291 -5.17 7.64 -32.46
C PRO A 291 -6.60 7.93 -32.95
N HIS A 292 -7.59 7.15 -32.48
CA HIS A 292 -9.00 7.34 -32.82
C HIS A 292 -9.60 8.56 -32.11
N ALA A 293 -9.20 8.81 -30.86
CA ALA A 293 -9.58 10.00 -30.12
C ALA A 293 -8.99 11.28 -30.73
N LEU A 294 -7.72 11.25 -31.12
CA LEU A 294 -7.04 12.40 -31.77
C LEU A 294 -7.71 12.77 -33.10
N LYS A 295 -7.98 11.79 -33.97
CA LYS A 295 -8.69 12.04 -35.24
C LYS A 295 -10.02 12.74 -35.00
N ARG A 296 -10.85 12.23 -34.08
CA ARG A 296 -12.15 12.83 -33.75
C ARG A 296 -12.00 14.28 -33.26
N ALA A 297 -11.03 14.56 -32.39
CA ALA A 297 -10.80 15.90 -31.86
C ALA A 297 -10.35 16.91 -32.94
N PHE A 298 -9.46 16.50 -33.86
CA PHE A 298 -9.00 17.37 -34.94
C PHE A 298 -10.09 17.65 -35.99
N PHE A 299 -10.91 16.65 -36.35
CA PHE A 299 -12.03 16.88 -37.28
C PHE A 299 -13.12 17.80 -36.68
N SER A 300 -13.36 17.72 -35.38
CA SER A 300 -14.31 18.63 -34.70
C SER A 300 -13.82 20.08 -34.67
N GLN A 301 -12.51 20.34 -34.61
CA GLN A 301 -11.97 21.71 -34.64
C GLN A 301 -11.95 22.36 -36.03
N GLU A 302 -12.00 21.59 -37.12
CA GLU A 302 -12.11 22.15 -38.49
C GLU A 302 -13.55 22.51 -38.90
N SER A 303 -14.54 22.17 -38.07
CA SER A 303 -15.97 22.32 -38.36
C SER A 303 -16.61 23.59 -37.75
N ASP A 304 -15.86 24.33 -36.93
CA ASP A 304 -16.26 25.57 -36.25
C ASP A 304 -15.52 26.80 -36.85
#